data_AF-A0A7K0BEG2-F1
#
_entry.id   AF-A0A7K0BEG2-F1
#
_cell.length_a   1.000
_cell.length_b   1.000
_cell.length_c   1.000
_cell.angle_alpha   90.00
_cell.angle_beta   90.00
_cell.angle_gamma   90.00
#
_symmetry.space_group_name_H-M   'P 1'
#
loop_
_entity.id
_entity.type
_entity.pdbx_description
1 polymer ?
#
loop_
_entity_poly.entity_id
_entity_poly.type
_entity_poly.pdbx_seq_one_letter_code
_entity_poly.pdbx_strand_id
1 'polypeptide(L)'
;MSKTFFSIIFFLFLNLSFSQKNNLYVYETYQDYVSNKPIDYGLATGYGMTLGTRYIITKKEGKEKKIKINKMWGFKIGDYLYRFSKKKNVPVSYLKNELGLCFYIEADFTLRKAVWGVDYFNSTDHNNDGYFYSDDLNSEINEISKILKIDNPSPELKVFIECIKDANERYGDQAKFNGYTKCILPEKEKP
;
A
#
# COMPACT_ATOMS: atom_id res chain seq x y z
N MET A 1 54.19 3.12 25.61
CA MET A 1 53.48 3.93 24.60
C MET A 1 52.80 3.00 23.61
N SER A 2 51.64 3.39 23.07
CA SER A 2 50.74 2.62 22.18
C SER A 2 49.66 1.81 22.91
N LYS A 3 48.43 2.35 22.93
CA LYS A 3 47.13 1.63 23.01
C LYS A 3 45.96 2.63 23.10
N THR A 4 45.78 3.54 22.13
CA THR A 4 44.58 4.42 22.12
C THR A 4 44.33 5.09 20.77
N PHE A 5 44.30 4.35 19.65
CA PHE A 5 43.97 4.99 18.36
C PHE A 5 43.06 4.20 17.41
N PHE A 6 42.51 3.05 17.82
CA PHE A 6 41.76 2.19 16.90
C PHE A 6 40.22 2.19 17.05
N SER A 7 39.65 3.05 17.90
CA SER A 7 38.21 2.98 18.22
C SER A 7 37.32 4.02 17.53
N ILE A 8 37.87 4.98 16.77
CA ILE A 8 37.09 6.08 16.19
C ILE A 8 36.62 5.79 14.74
N ILE A 9 37.23 4.83 14.05
CA ILE A 9 36.89 4.54 12.64
C ILE A 9 35.65 3.63 12.49
N PHE A 10 35.25 2.89 13.54
CA PHE A 10 34.09 1.99 13.46
C PHE A 10 32.73 2.69 13.60
N PHE A 11 32.69 3.95 14.05
CA PHE A 11 31.43 4.70 14.24
C PHE A 11 30.99 5.54 13.02
N LEU A 12 31.84 5.68 11.99
CA LEU A 12 31.55 6.50 10.81
C LEU A 12 30.78 5.78 9.69
N PHE A 13 30.53 4.48 9.83
CA PHE A 13 29.80 3.69 8.81
C PHE A 13 28.30 3.49 9.09
N LEU A 14 27.76 4.00 10.20
CA LEU A 14 26.40 3.67 10.64
C LEU A 14 25.29 4.68 10.27
N ASN A 15 25.58 5.73 9.48
CA ASN A 15 24.57 6.74 9.12
C ASN A 15 24.41 6.97 7.62
N LEU A 16 24.70 5.98 6.77
CA LEU A 16 24.12 5.96 5.42
C LEU A 16 22.68 5.44 5.54
N SER A 17 21.77 6.31 5.99
CA SER A 17 20.34 6.12 5.79
C SER A 17 20.07 6.17 4.29
N PHE A 18 20.29 5.04 3.63
CA PHE A 18 20.00 4.87 2.22
C PHE A 18 18.49 4.99 2.09
N SER A 19 17.99 6.15 1.65
CA SER A 19 16.63 6.28 1.16
C SER A 19 16.46 5.18 0.12
N GLN A 20 15.65 4.17 0.46
CA GLN A 20 15.48 2.97 -0.36
C GLN A 20 14.66 3.38 -1.58
N LYS A 21 15.34 3.91 -2.60
CA LYS A 21 14.70 4.33 -3.83
C LYS A 21 14.34 3.08 -4.61
N ASN A 22 13.04 2.85 -4.77
CA ASN A 22 12.50 1.63 -5.35
C ASN A 22 12.15 1.81 -6.83
N ASN A 23 12.35 0.77 -7.63
CA ASN A 23 11.89 0.75 -9.02
C ASN A 23 10.37 0.58 -9.09
N LEU A 24 9.76 1.16 -10.13
CA LEU A 24 8.38 0.94 -10.52
C LEU A 24 8.29 -0.24 -11.50
N TYR A 25 7.56 -1.28 -11.09
CA TYR A 25 7.22 -2.43 -11.91
C TYR A 25 5.71 -2.43 -12.19
N VAL A 26 5.32 -2.36 -13.46
CA VAL A 26 3.90 -2.33 -13.87
C VAL A 26 3.49 -3.67 -14.47
N TYR A 27 2.30 -4.11 -14.12
CA TYR A 27 1.65 -5.28 -14.69
C TYR A 27 0.39 -4.85 -15.43
N GLU A 28 0.38 -4.99 -16.75
CA GLU A 28 -0.77 -4.58 -17.57
C GLU A 28 -1.95 -5.54 -17.33
N THR A 29 -1.67 -6.83 -17.17
CA THR A 29 -2.65 -7.88 -16.88
C THR A 29 -2.32 -8.63 -15.58
N TYR A 30 -3.30 -9.36 -15.05
CA TYR A 30 -3.06 -10.28 -13.94
C TYR A 30 -2.09 -11.41 -14.32
N GLN A 31 -2.14 -11.87 -15.57
CA GLN A 31 -1.25 -12.93 -16.03
C GLN A 31 0.22 -12.48 -16.02
N ASP A 32 0.50 -11.21 -16.30
CA ASP A 32 1.84 -10.63 -16.17
C ASP A 32 2.32 -10.69 -14.73
N TYR A 33 1.44 -10.44 -13.77
CA TYR A 33 1.75 -10.56 -12.35
C TYR A 33 2.04 -12.01 -11.93
N VAL A 34 1.16 -12.95 -12.27
CA VAL A 34 1.33 -14.37 -11.94
C VAL A 34 2.60 -14.93 -12.60
N SER A 35 2.91 -14.49 -13.81
CA SER A 35 4.10 -14.93 -14.56
C SER A 35 5.36 -14.16 -14.22
N ASN A 36 5.29 -13.18 -13.30
CA ASN A 36 6.37 -12.27 -12.93
C ASN A 36 7.04 -11.59 -14.15
N LYS A 37 6.23 -11.04 -15.05
CA LYS A 37 6.66 -10.32 -16.27
C LYS A 37 6.28 -8.83 -16.22
N PRO A 38 6.82 -8.04 -15.27
CA PRO A 38 6.52 -6.62 -15.22
C PRO A 38 7.19 -5.84 -16.36
N ILE A 39 6.62 -4.69 -16.69
CA ILE A 39 7.30 -3.60 -17.36
C ILE A 39 8.08 -2.79 -16.30
N ASP A 40 9.41 -2.79 -16.41
CA ASP A 40 10.29 -1.99 -15.54
C ASP A 40 10.45 -0.57 -16.08
N TYR A 41 9.85 0.40 -15.38
CA TYR A 41 9.94 1.82 -15.68
C TYR A 41 11.11 2.53 -14.98
N GLY A 42 11.91 1.81 -14.21
CA GLY A 42 13.05 2.34 -13.47
C GLY A 42 12.62 3.01 -12.16
N LEU A 43 13.48 3.89 -11.66
CA LEU A 43 13.38 4.41 -10.30
C LEU A 43 12.14 5.30 -10.11
N ALA A 44 11.26 4.98 -9.16
CA ALA A 44 10.16 5.85 -8.80
C ALA A 44 10.70 7.06 -7.99
N THR A 45 10.44 8.27 -8.47
CA THR A 45 10.97 9.52 -7.89
C THR A 45 9.89 10.50 -7.44
N GLY A 46 8.64 10.28 -7.87
CA GLY A 46 7.52 11.13 -7.46
C GLY A 46 6.16 10.48 -7.74
N TYR A 47 5.14 11.08 -7.16
CA TYR A 47 3.75 10.69 -7.36
C TYR A 47 2.90 11.97 -7.37
N GLY A 48 1.87 12.00 -8.22
CA GLY A 48 1.01 13.17 -8.30
C GLY A 48 -0.27 12.94 -9.09
N MET A 49 -1.03 14.02 -9.21
CA MET A 49 -2.28 14.05 -9.95
C MET A 49 -2.33 15.31 -10.81
N THR A 50 -2.82 15.18 -12.05
CA THR A 50 -3.06 16.31 -12.94
C THR A 50 -4.34 16.03 -13.71
N LEU A 51 -5.31 16.96 -13.63
CA LEU A 51 -6.61 16.86 -14.31
C LEU A 51 -7.31 15.50 -14.05
N GLY A 52 -7.35 15.07 -12.78
CA GLY A 52 -7.97 13.80 -12.36
C GLY A 52 -7.21 12.53 -12.76
N THR A 53 -6.08 12.65 -13.46
CA THR A 53 -5.20 11.51 -13.81
C THR A 53 -4.07 11.42 -12.81
N ARG A 54 -3.96 10.28 -12.11
CA ARG A 54 -2.84 9.96 -11.23
C ARG A 54 -1.66 9.41 -12.02
N TYR A 55 -0.45 9.75 -11.60
CA TYR A 55 0.79 9.30 -12.23
C TYR A 55 1.91 9.06 -11.22
N ILE A 56 2.85 8.22 -11.61
CA ILE A 56 4.15 8.06 -10.94
C ILE A 56 5.22 8.67 -11.85
N ILE A 57 6.10 9.48 -11.26
CA ILE A 57 7.28 10.02 -11.93
C ILE A 57 8.40 8.99 -11.75
N THR A 58 9.06 8.64 -12.86
CA THR A 58 10.12 7.64 -12.89
C THR A 58 11.38 8.20 -13.54
N LYS A 59 12.55 7.69 -13.16
CA LYS A 59 13.84 8.00 -13.78
C LYS A 59 14.57 6.72 -14.19
N LYS A 60 14.85 6.57 -15.48
CA LYS A 60 15.61 5.46 -16.06
C LYS A 60 16.64 6.02 -17.04
N GLU A 61 17.91 5.63 -16.88
CA GLU A 61 19.02 6.10 -17.74
C GLU A 61 19.10 7.64 -17.85
N GLY A 62 18.89 8.32 -16.72
CA GLY A 62 18.91 9.78 -16.66
C GLY A 62 17.66 10.48 -17.20
N LYS A 63 16.73 9.77 -17.86
CA LYS A 63 15.51 10.33 -18.44
C LYS A 63 14.34 10.18 -17.48
N GLU A 64 13.59 11.27 -17.29
CA GLU A 64 12.38 11.29 -16.48
C GLU A 64 11.13 10.99 -17.35
N LYS A 65 10.19 10.21 -16.80
CA LYS A 65 8.89 9.92 -17.43
C LYS A 65 7.75 9.94 -16.41
N LYS A 66 6.59 10.43 -16.84
CA LYS A 66 5.32 10.32 -16.10
C LYS A 66 4.54 9.10 -16.59
N ILE A 67 4.32 8.14 -15.71
CA ILE A 67 3.59 6.91 -16.01
C ILE A 67 2.18 7.04 -15.46
N LYS A 68 1.17 7.01 -16.35
CA LYS A 68 -0.24 7.03 -15.96
C LYS A 68 -0.58 5.70 -15.31
N ILE A 69 -1.17 5.73 -14.13
CA ILE A 69 -1.39 4.50 -13.36
C ILE A 69 -2.80 3.94 -13.47
N ASN A 70 -3.78 4.71 -13.93
CA ASN A 70 -5.19 4.31 -13.98
C ASN A 70 -5.58 3.29 -15.07
N LYS A 71 -4.64 2.76 -15.86
CA LYS A 71 -4.91 1.85 -16.99
C LYS A 71 -4.26 0.47 -16.87
N MET A 72 -3.61 0.16 -15.74
CA MET A 72 -2.94 -1.11 -15.51
C MET A 72 -3.74 -1.99 -14.55
N TRP A 73 -3.52 -3.30 -14.57
CA TRP A 73 -4.08 -4.20 -13.56
C TRP A 73 -3.52 -3.89 -12.16
N GLY A 74 -2.20 -3.66 -12.08
CA GLY A 74 -1.52 -3.32 -10.84
C GLY A 74 -0.06 -2.96 -11.05
N PHE A 75 0.61 -2.51 -9.99
CA PHE A 75 2.02 -2.15 -10.02
C PHE A 75 2.69 -2.39 -8.66
N LYS A 76 4.02 -2.54 -8.65
CA LYS A 76 4.83 -2.66 -7.44
C LYS A 76 5.85 -1.53 -7.34
N ILE A 77 6.07 -1.07 -6.11
CA ILE A 77 7.19 -0.20 -5.72
C ILE A 77 7.74 -0.76 -4.42
N GLY A 78 8.96 -1.31 -4.46
CA GLY A 78 9.51 -2.08 -3.34
C GLY A 78 8.66 -3.32 -3.08
N ASP A 79 8.30 -3.53 -1.81
CA ASP A 79 7.52 -4.70 -1.39
C ASP A 79 6.01 -4.54 -1.56
N TYR A 80 5.53 -3.32 -1.82
CA TYR A 80 4.11 -3.02 -1.92
C TYR A 80 3.55 -3.36 -3.30
N LEU A 81 2.37 -4.00 -3.32
CA LEU A 81 1.55 -4.21 -4.51
C LEU A 81 0.35 -3.27 -4.47
N TYR A 82 0.14 -2.54 -5.56
CA TYR A 82 -0.94 -1.60 -5.72
C TYR A 82 -1.88 -2.03 -6.84
N ARG A 83 -3.18 -1.82 -6.64
CA ARG A 83 -4.24 -2.00 -7.65
C ARG A 83 -5.16 -0.78 -7.65
N PHE A 84 -6.17 -0.78 -8.51
CA PHE A 84 -7.11 0.33 -8.64
C PHE A 84 -8.52 -0.07 -8.22
N SER A 85 -9.11 0.73 -7.34
CA SER A 85 -10.56 0.73 -7.18
C SER A 85 -11.19 1.46 -8.37
N LYS A 86 -11.91 0.73 -9.24
CA LYS A 86 -12.54 1.27 -10.47
C LYS A 86 -13.43 2.49 -10.19
N LYS A 87 -14.13 2.49 -9.07
CA LYS A 87 -15.13 3.53 -8.74
C LYS A 87 -14.51 4.85 -8.30
N LYS A 88 -13.40 4.81 -7.57
CA LYS A 88 -12.77 6.01 -7.00
C LYS A 88 -11.52 6.47 -7.75
N ASN A 89 -11.00 5.67 -8.69
CA ASN A 89 -9.74 5.95 -9.38
C ASN A 89 -8.60 6.26 -8.39
N VAL A 90 -8.62 5.55 -7.25
CA VAL A 90 -7.59 5.63 -6.22
C VAL A 90 -6.75 4.37 -6.28
N PRO A 91 -5.41 4.52 -6.22
CA PRO A 91 -4.55 3.37 -5.96
C PRO A 91 -4.85 2.86 -4.55
N VAL A 92 -4.91 1.55 -4.42
CA VAL A 92 -5.08 0.87 -3.13
C VAL A 92 -3.94 -0.12 -2.96
N SER A 93 -3.37 -0.16 -1.76
CA SER A 93 -2.25 -1.06 -1.42
C SER A 93 -2.81 -2.37 -0.91
N TYR A 94 -2.40 -3.47 -1.53
CA TYR A 94 -2.77 -4.81 -1.10
C TYR A 94 -2.19 -5.12 0.26
N LEU A 95 -3.03 -5.62 1.16
CA LEU A 95 -2.68 -6.13 2.47
C LEU A 95 -3.06 -7.61 2.49
N LYS A 96 -2.06 -8.47 2.61
CA LYS A 96 -2.29 -9.89 2.85
C LYS A 96 -2.53 -10.06 4.34
N ASN A 97 -3.76 -10.39 4.73
CA ASN A 97 -4.05 -10.73 6.12
C ASN A 97 -3.92 -12.25 6.37
N GLU A 98 -3.90 -12.63 7.64
CA GLU A 98 -3.79 -14.02 8.07
C GLU A 98 -5.01 -14.87 7.71
N LEU A 99 -6.16 -14.22 7.47
CA LEU A 99 -7.41 -14.86 7.06
C LEU A 99 -7.44 -15.20 5.55
N GLY A 100 -6.38 -14.86 4.80
CA GLY A 100 -6.32 -15.10 3.35
C GLY A 100 -7.23 -14.20 2.52
N LEU A 101 -7.86 -13.20 3.14
CA LEU A 101 -8.73 -12.25 2.46
C LEU A 101 -7.90 -11.20 1.71
N CYS A 102 -8.40 -10.78 0.54
CA CYS A 102 -7.74 -9.75 -0.26
C CYS A 102 -8.22 -8.36 0.17
N PHE A 103 -7.51 -7.77 1.12
CA PHE A 103 -7.78 -6.42 1.61
C PHE A 103 -6.88 -5.38 0.97
N TYR A 104 -7.39 -4.15 0.96
CA TYR A 104 -6.62 -3.01 0.55
C TYR A 104 -6.95 -1.79 1.40
N ILE A 105 -5.97 -0.91 1.52
CA ILE A 105 -6.12 0.44 2.06
C ILE A 105 -5.85 1.45 0.95
N GLU A 106 -6.43 2.64 1.08
CA GLU A 106 -6.06 3.75 0.20
C GLU A 106 -4.53 3.99 0.23
N ALA A 107 -3.91 4.10 -0.94
CA ALA A 107 -2.47 3.94 -1.07
C ALA A 107 -1.66 5.24 -0.96
N ASP A 108 -2.28 6.40 -0.73
CA ASP A 108 -1.57 7.68 -0.81
C ASP A 108 -0.39 7.75 0.17
N PHE A 109 -0.51 7.20 1.38
CA PHE A 109 0.60 7.13 2.34
C PHE A 109 1.66 6.08 1.98
N THR A 110 1.22 4.86 1.68
CA THR A 110 2.16 3.77 1.33
C THR A 110 2.93 4.09 0.05
N LEU A 111 2.32 4.80 -0.91
CA LEU A 111 3.01 5.31 -2.10
C LEU A 111 4.05 6.37 -1.76
N ARG A 112 3.73 7.34 -0.91
CA ARG A 112 4.70 8.36 -0.47
C ARG A 112 5.89 7.71 0.24
N LYS A 113 5.64 6.74 1.12
CA LYS A 113 6.68 5.95 1.77
C LYS A 113 7.52 5.18 0.74
N ALA A 114 6.89 4.47 -0.19
CA ALA A 114 7.60 3.66 -1.18
C ALA A 114 8.44 4.48 -2.17
N VAL A 115 8.00 5.71 -2.50
CA VAL A 115 8.65 6.61 -3.46
C VAL A 115 9.71 7.50 -2.81
N TRP A 116 9.44 8.05 -1.62
CA TRP A 116 10.33 9.02 -0.96
C TRP A 116 11.11 8.45 0.23
N GLY A 117 10.79 7.23 0.67
CA GLY A 117 11.43 6.60 1.83
C GLY A 117 11.14 7.32 3.14
N VAL A 118 10.03 8.07 3.22
CA VAL A 118 9.64 8.79 4.42
C VAL A 118 8.66 7.92 5.22
N ASP A 119 9.08 7.51 6.42
CA ASP A 119 8.22 6.83 7.38
C ASP A 119 7.22 7.81 7.98
N TYR A 120 6.07 7.96 7.32
CA TYR A 120 4.91 8.64 7.88
C TYR A 120 4.05 7.73 8.77
N PHE A 121 4.54 6.56 9.17
CA PHE A 121 3.78 5.59 9.95
C PHE A 121 3.28 6.12 11.32
N ASN A 122 3.90 7.19 11.84
CA ASN A 122 3.43 7.89 13.05
C ASN A 122 2.39 9.00 12.78
N SER A 123 1.94 9.19 11.54
CA SER A 123 0.89 10.17 11.27
C SER A 123 -0.47 9.58 11.66
N THR A 124 -1.26 10.39 12.36
CA THR A 124 -2.69 10.15 12.59
C THR A 124 -3.50 9.99 11.30
N ASP A 125 -2.89 10.20 10.13
CA ASP A 125 -3.58 10.23 8.85
C ASP A 125 -3.92 8.84 8.32
N HIS A 126 -3.18 7.79 8.72
CA HIS A 126 -3.58 6.41 8.42
C HIS A 126 -4.93 6.05 9.04
N ASN A 127 -5.35 6.77 10.10
CA ASN A 127 -6.69 6.64 10.66
C ASN A 127 -7.79 7.17 9.75
N ASN A 128 -7.46 7.68 8.56
CA ASN A 128 -8.40 8.15 7.54
C ASN A 128 -8.33 7.33 6.24
N ASP A 129 -7.49 6.29 6.17
CA ASP A 129 -7.41 5.45 4.97
C ASP A 129 -8.63 4.52 4.91
N GLY A 130 -9.41 4.63 3.84
CA GLY A 130 -10.58 3.77 3.63
C GLY A 130 -10.18 2.34 3.27
N TYR A 131 -10.97 1.38 3.75
CA TYR A 131 -10.80 -0.03 3.37
C TYR A 131 -11.52 -0.39 2.08
N PHE A 132 -10.90 -1.34 1.40
CA PHE A 132 -11.44 -2.02 0.24
C PHE A 132 -11.20 -3.53 0.35
N TYR A 133 -12.02 -4.28 -0.39
CA TYR A 133 -12.03 -5.74 -0.38
C TYR A 133 -12.18 -6.27 -1.82
N SER A 134 -11.59 -7.43 -2.09
CA SER A 134 -11.90 -8.26 -3.26
C SER A 134 -11.97 -9.73 -2.87
N ASP A 135 -12.76 -10.53 -3.61
CA ASP A 135 -12.89 -11.98 -3.35
C ASP A 135 -11.57 -12.74 -3.58
N ASP A 136 -10.80 -12.30 -4.58
CA ASP A 136 -9.46 -12.76 -4.86
C ASP A 136 -8.60 -11.62 -5.43
N LEU A 137 -7.32 -11.88 -5.68
CA LEU A 137 -6.35 -10.86 -6.12
C LEU A 137 -6.61 -10.35 -7.54
N ASN A 138 -7.33 -11.08 -8.39
CA ASN A 138 -7.70 -10.66 -9.74
C ASN A 138 -9.11 -10.04 -9.81
N SER A 139 -9.97 -10.32 -8.83
CA SER A 139 -11.34 -9.81 -8.75
C SER A 139 -11.44 -8.29 -8.59
N GLU A 140 -12.65 -7.77 -8.75
CA GLU A 140 -12.95 -6.34 -8.61
C GLU A 140 -12.80 -5.87 -7.15
N ILE A 141 -12.23 -4.68 -6.99
CA ILE A 141 -12.01 -4.05 -5.68
C ILE A 141 -13.22 -3.19 -5.31
N ASN A 142 -13.87 -3.57 -4.22
CA ASN A 142 -15.08 -2.95 -3.69
C ASN A 142 -14.81 -2.16 -2.41
N GLU A 143 -15.57 -1.09 -2.21
CA GLU A 143 -15.58 -0.36 -0.95
C GLU A 143 -16.18 -1.22 0.17
N ILE A 144 -15.65 -1.06 1.38
CA ILE A 144 -16.07 -1.86 2.53
C ILE A 144 -17.56 -1.70 2.89
N SER A 145 -18.17 -0.56 2.58
CA SER A 145 -19.60 -0.34 2.81
C SER A 145 -20.49 -1.29 2.00
N LYS A 146 -19.98 -1.88 0.90
CA LYS A 146 -20.71 -2.87 0.12
C LYS A 146 -20.73 -4.24 0.77
N ILE A 147 -19.66 -4.63 1.46
CA ILE A 147 -19.58 -5.97 2.05
C ILE A 147 -20.54 -6.13 3.25
N LEU A 148 -20.87 -5.03 3.94
CA LEU A 148 -21.82 -5.01 5.04
C LEU A 148 -23.26 -5.38 4.62
N LYS A 149 -23.52 -5.41 3.31
CA LYS A 149 -24.83 -5.71 2.72
C LYS A 149 -24.91 -7.12 2.12
N ILE A 150 -23.90 -7.95 2.33
CA ILE A 150 -23.90 -9.33 1.83
C ILE A 150 -24.75 -10.19 2.76
N ASP A 151 -25.78 -10.85 2.23
CA ASP A 151 -26.71 -11.65 3.03
C ASP A 151 -26.09 -12.97 3.52
N ASN A 152 -25.16 -13.54 2.75
CA ASN A 152 -24.49 -14.82 3.04
C ASN A 152 -22.97 -14.73 2.83
N PRO A 153 -22.25 -13.98 3.70
CA PRO A 153 -20.80 -13.85 3.60
C PRO A 153 -20.09 -15.17 3.95
N SER A 154 -18.90 -15.39 3.40
CA SER A 154 -18.03 -16.51 3.80
C SER A 154 -17.68 -16.43 5.30
N PRO A 155 -17.26 -17.53 5.94
CA PRO A 155 -16.84 -17.51 7.35
C PRO A 155 -15.80 -16.44 7.67
N GLU A 156 -14.80 -16.27 6.81
CA GLU A 156 -13.74 -15.28 6.97
C GLU A 156 -14.29 -13.85 6.86
N LEU A 157 -15.20 -13.64 5.90
CA LEU A 157 -15.84 -12.35 5.71
C LEU A 157 -16.84 -12.02 6.83
N LYS A 158 -17.44 -13.02 7.50
CA LYS A 158 -18.28 -12.82 8.70
C LYS A 158 -17.50 -12.19 9.84
N VAL A 159 -16.34 -12.77 10.19
CA VAL A 159 -15.46 -12.24 11.25
C VAL A 159 -15.11 -10.78 10.98
N PHE A 160 -14.86 -10.48 9.70
CA PHE A 160 -14.53 -9.14 9.27
C PHE A 160 -15.72 -8.17 9.35
N ILE A 161 -16.90 -8.57 8.89
CA ILE A 161 -18.13 -7.78 8.98
C ILE A 161 -18.47 -7.49 10.44
N GLU A 162 -18.36 -8.49 11.33
CA GLU A 162 -18.58 -8.34 12.77
C GLU A 162 -17.63 -7.30 13.35
N CYS A 163 -16.35 -7.36 13.03
CA CYS A 163 -15.43 -6.35 13.53
C CYS A 163 -15.77 -4.92 13.02
N ILE A 164 -16.18 -4.77 11.76
CA ILE A 164 -16.60 -3.45 11.27
C ILE A 164 -17.86 -2.98 11.99
N LYS A 165 -18.80 -3.88 12.30
CA LYS A 165 -19.98 -3.53 13.10
C LYS A 165 -19.57 -3.06 14.50
N ASP A 166 -18.71 -3.81 15.19
CA ASP A 166 -18.19 -3.44 16.50
C ASP A 166 -17.43 -2.10 16.47
N ALA A 167 -16.69 -1.83 15.40
CA ALA A 167 -16.03 -0.54 15.20
C ALA A 167 -17.04 0.59 14.95
N ASN A 168 -18.08 0.35 14.14
CA ASN A 168 -19.14 1.33 13.89
C ASN A 168 -19.92 1.67 15.17
N GLU A 169 -20.19 0.70 16.03
CA GLU A 169 -20.84 0.94 17.32
C GLU A 169 -20.00 1.86 18.23
N ARG A 170 -18.67 1.73 18.18
CA ARG A 170 -17.76 2.53 19.00
C ARG A 170 -17.44 3.90 18.41
N TYR A 171 -17.33 4.00 17.10
CA TYR A 171 -16.71 5.16 16.42
C TYR A 171 -17.59 5.77 15.31
N GLY A 172 -18.78 5.22 15.05
CA GLY A 172 -19.68 5.67 13.99
C GLY A 172 -19.01 5.66 12.61
N ASP A 173 -19.22 6.73 11.85
CA ASP A 173 -18.71 6.88 10.47
C ASP A 173 -17.17 6.79 10.34
N GLN A 174 -16.42 6.90 11.44
CA GLN A 174 -14.97 6.77 11.46
C GLN A 174 -14.50 5.31 11.36
N ALA A 175 -15.38 4.34 11.64
CA ALA A 175 -15.05 2.91 11.60
C ALA A 175 -14.65 2.39 10.21
N LYS A 176 -14.91 3.16 9.13
CA LYS A 176 -14.45 2.80 7.78
C LYS A 176 -12.95 2.95 7.57
N PHE A 177 -12.22 3.46 8.57
CA PHE A 177 -10.81 3.78 8.46
C PHE A 177 -9.91 2.88 9.33
N ASN A 178 -8.63 2.78 8.94
CA ASN A 178 -7.68 1.81 9.50
C ASN A 178 -7.51 1.91 11.03
N GLY A 179 -7.33 3.12 11.55
CA GLY A 179 -7.12 3.35 12.99
C GLY A 179 -8.19 2.78 13.92
N TYR A 180 -9.41 2.59 13.41
CA TYR A 180 -10.58 2.21 14.20
C TYR A 180 -10.97 0.74 14.05
N THR A 181 -10.26 -0.03 13.21
CA THR A 181 -10.56 -1.42 12.86
C THR A 181 -9.34 -2.33 13.08
N LYS A 182 -8.76 -2.25 14.28
CA LYS A 182 -7.52 -2.96 14.68
C LYS A 182 -7.56 -4.49 14.57
N CYS A 183 -8.73 -5.08 14.36
CA CYS A 183 -8.92 -6.51 14.13
C CYS A 183 -8.47 -6.96 12.72
N ILE A 184 -8.28 -6.03 11.79
CA ILE A 184 -7.99 -6.32 10.38
C ILE A 184 -6.48 -6.46 10.14
N LEU A 185 -5.69 -5.71 10.92
CA LEU A 185 -4.24 -5.67 10.75
C LEU A 185 -3.57 -6.94 11.31
N PRO A 186 -2.56 -7.48 10.61
CA PRO A 186 -1.67 -8.51 11.17
C PRO A 186 -1.16 -8.08 12.54
N GLU A 187 -0.95 -9.02 13.47
CA GLU A 187 -0.50 -8.68 14.83
C GLU A 187 0.78 -7.84 14.86
N LYS A 188 1.66 -8.02 13.87
CA LYS A 188 2.93 -7.28 13.72
C LYS A 188 2.76 -5.84 13.25
N GLU A 189 1.56 -5.47 12.78
CA GLU A 189 1.22 -4.12 12.30
C GLU A 189 0.24 -3.41 13.24
N LYS A 190 -0.10 -4.00 14.39
CA LYS A 190 -0.85 -3.31 15.45
C LYS A 190 0.10 -2.29 16.12
N PRO A 191 -0.31 -1.01 16.29
CA PRO A 191 0.50 0.01 16.95
C PRO A 191 0.76 -0.31 18.42
#